data_AF-A0A1Z9L176-F1
#
_entry.id   AF-A0A1Z9L176-F1
#
_cell.length_a   1.000
_cell.length_b   1.000
_cell.length_c   1.000
_cell.angle_alpha   90.00
_cell.angle_beta   90.00
_cell.angle_gamma   90.00
#
_symmetry.space_group_name_H-M   'P 1'
#
loop_
_entity.id
_entity.type
_entity.pdbx_description
1 polymer ?
#
loop_
_entity_poly.entity_id
_entity_poly.type
_entity_poly.pdbx_seq_one_letter_code
_entity_poly.pdbx_strand_id
1 'polypeptide(L)'
;MLKFFMSDLEDFKTRLKIAKSKLQKDKTKNTDKKGIFIGNAFKLGTELVAAVIVGTIIGFILDNWFGTKPILIIVFFFFGATAGIVNVVKAARRMQKDIK
;
A
#
# COMPACT_ATOMS: atom_id res chain seq x y z
N MET A 1 34.44 44.09 -17.29
CA MET A 1 33.41 43.45 -18.14
C MET A 1 33.37 41.93 -17.94
N LEU A 2 34.45 41.19 -18.21
CA LEU A 2 34.50 39.72 -18.07
C LEU A 2 34.20 39.22 -16.64
N LYS A 3 34.72 39.92 -15.63
CA LYS A 3 34.55 39.60 -14.20
C LYS A 3 33.10 39.76 -13.71
N PHE A 4 32.34 40.66 -14.33
CA PHE A 4 30.92 40.90 -14.04
C PHE A 4 30.03 39.80 -14.64
N PHE A 5 30.36 39.36 -15.86
CA PHE A 5 29.67 38.25 -16.51
C PHE A 5 29.90 36.93 -15.74
N MET A 6 31.13 36.68 -15.30
CA MET A 6 31.45 35.46 -14.56
C MET A 6 30.62 35.31 -13.25
N SER A 7 30.42 36.41 -12.51
CA SER A 7 29.65 36.39 -11.26
C SER A 7 28.16 36.08 -11.46
N ASP A 8 27.56 36.54 -12.55
CA ASP A 8 26.15 36.31 -12.86
C ASP A 8 25.88 34.83 -13.19
N LEU A 9 26.84 34.19 -13.88
CA LEU A 9 26.79 32.77 -14.23
C LEU A 9 26.94 31.87 -12.99
N GLU A 10 27.70 32.28 -11.98
CA GLU A 10 27.83 31.57 -10.72
C GLU A 10 26.56 31.66 -9.86
N ASP A 11 25.92 32.84 -9.80
CA ASP A 11 24.63 33.00 -9.11
C ASP A 11 23.53 32.18 -9.81
N PHE A 12 23.50 32.20 -11.15
CA PHE A 12 22.57 31.40 -11.94
C PHE A 12 22.75 29.89 -11.70
N LYS A 13 23.99 29.39 -11.72
CA LYS A 13 24.28 27.98 -11.39
C LYS A 13 23.89 27.63 -9.96
N THR A 14 24.11 28.54 -9.02
CA THR A 14 23.75 28.37 -7.61
C THR A 14 22.25 28.21 -7.47
N ARG A 15 21.47 29.10 -8.10
CA ARG A 15 20.01 29.04 -8.15
C ARG A 15 19.49 27.78 -8.85
N LEU A 16 20.09 27.39 -9.98
CA LEU A 16 19.73 26.16 -10.71
C LEU A 16 19.99 24.91 -9.85
N LYS A 17 21.12 24.86 -9.14
CA LYS A 17 21.48 23.76 -8.22
C LYS A 17 20.51 23.69 -7.05
N ILE A 18 20.10 24.82 -6.50
CA ILE A 18 19.09 24.90 -5.43
C ILE A 18 17.72 24.41 -5.94
N ALA A 19 17.27 24.87 -7.11
CA ALA A 19 16.02 24.43 -7.71
C ALA A 19 16.02 22.93 -8.03
N LYS A 20 17.10 22.43 -8.66
CA LYS A 20 17.26 21.00 -8.99
C LYS A 20 17.29 20.12 -7.75
N SER A 21 18.03 20.52 -6.71
CA SER A 21 18.10 19.75 -5.46
C SER A 21 16.76 19.72 -4.73
N LYS A 22 15.99 20.82 -4.74
CA LYS A 22 14.64 20.88 -4.17
C LYS A 22 13.68 19.96 -4.92
N LEU A 23 13.69 20.01 -6.26
CA LEU A 23 12.87 19.12 -7.12
C LEU A 23 13.26 17.65 -6.99
N GLN A 24 14.54 17.34 -6.89
CA GLN A 24 15.02 15.96 -6.71
C GLN A 24 14.60 15.42 -5.33
N LYS A 25 14.76 16.23 -4.27
CA LYS A 25 14.33 15.86 -2.92
C LYS A 25 12.81 15.69 -2.84
N ASP A 26 12.03 16.53 -3.52
CA ASP A 26 10.57 16.37 -3.60
C ASP A 26 10.14 15.16 -4.44
N LYS A 27 10.79 14.89 -5.58
CA LYS A 27 10.48 13.72 -6.41
C LYS A 27 10.77 12.41 -5.69
N THR A 28 11.92 12.28 -5.04
CA THR A 28 12.27 11.06 -4.29
C THR A 28 11.30 10.89 -3.12
N LYS A 29 11.11 11.93 -2.29
CA LYS A 29 10.24 11.87 -1.10
C LYS A 29 8.76 11.63 -1.44
N ASN A 30 8.26 12.14 -2.56
CA ASN A 30 6.89 11.86 -3.01
C ASN A 30 6.75 10.47 -3.64
N THR A 31 7.75 10.01 -4.39
CA THR A 31 7.75 8.65 -4.95
C THR A 31 7.81 7.60 -3.84
N ASP A 32 8.65 7.80 -2.83
CA ASP A 32 8.77 6.90 -1.68
C ASP A 32 7.45 6.81 -0.90
N LYS A 33 6.82 7.96 -0.60
CA LYS A 33 5.52 8.00 0.09
C LYS A 33 4.41 7.35 -0.73
N LYS A 34 4.35 7.60 -2.04
CA LYS A 34 3.36 6.97 -2.93
C LYS A 34 3.58 5.47 -3.02
N GLY A 35 4.83 5.01 -3.15
CA GLY A 35 5.18 3.58 -3.18
C GLY A 35 4.77 2.86 -1.89
N ILE A 36 5.07 3.46 -0.73
CA ILE A 36 4.66 2.92 0.58
C ILE A 36 3.14 2.87 0.71
N PHE A 37 2.42 3.92 0.29
CA PHE A 37 0.96 3.94 0.34
C PHE A 37 0.33 2.86 -0.56
N ILE A 38 0.80 2.73 -1.80
CA ILE A 38 0.31 1.72 -2.74
C ILE A 38 0.63 0.31 -2.25
N GLY A 39 1.85 0.06 -1.76
CA GLY A 39 2.25 -1.23 -1.21
C GLY A 39 1.39 -1.63 -0.01
N ASN A 40 1.08 -0.68 0.87
CA ASN A 40 0.22 -0.95 2.03
C ASN A 40 -1.23 -1.18 1.61
N ALA A 41 -1.77 -0.42 0.67
CA ALA A 41 -3.12 -0.65 0.13
C ALA A 41 -3.23 -2.03 -0.53
N PHE A 42 -2.22 -2.42 -1.31
CA PHE A 42 -2.16 -3.74 -1.94
C PHE A 42 -2.12 -4.86 -0.90
N LYS A 43 -1.28 -4.72 0.14
CA LYS A 43 -1.21 -5.68 1.25
C LYS A 43 -2.56 -5.86 1.95
N LEU A 44 -3.27 -4.78 2.25
CA LEU A 44 -4.60 -4.86 2.87
C LEU A 44 -5.60 -5.55 1.94
N GLY A 45 -5.56 -5.25 0.63
CA GLY A 45 -6.39 -5.91 -0.36
C GLY A 45 -6.10 -7.41 -0.47
N THR A 46 -4.83 -7.81 -0.52
CA THR A 46 -4.45 -9.21 -0.61
C THR A 46 -4.74 -9.99 0.67
N GLU A 47 -4.60 -9.39 1.86
CA GLU A 47 -5.02 -10.02 3.12
C GLU A 47 -6.52 -10.32 3.15
N LEU A 48 -7.36 -9.39 2.68
CA LEU A 48 -8.80 -9.58 2.57
C LEU A 48 -9.14 -10.72 1.60
N VAL A 49 -8.60 -10.66 0.38
CA VAL A 49 -8.89 -11.62 -0.69
C VAL A 49 -8.37 -13.01 -0.30
N ALA A 50 -7.18 -13.11 0.30
CA ALA A 50 -6.62 -14.38 0.75
C ALA A 50 -7.51 -15.05 1.82
N ALA A 51 -8.02 -14.29 2.80
CA ALA A 51 -8.90 -14.83 3.82
C ALA A 51 -10.20 -15.39 3.24
N VAL A 52 -10.80 -14.69 2.26
CA VAL A 52 -12.01 -15.15 1.56
C VAL A 52 -11.73 -16.40 0.75
N ILE A 53 -10.63 -16.45 -0.01
CA ILE A 53 -10.26 -17.62 -0.81
C ILE A 53 -10.03 -18.83 0.09
N VAL A 54 -9.27 -18.68 1.17
CA VAL A 54 -9.01 -19.77 2.13
C VAL A 54 -10.31 -20.27 2.75
N GLY A 55 -11.19 -19.37 3.20
CA GLY A 55 -12.51 -19.76 3.73
C GLY A 55 -13.34 -20.50 2.70
N THR A 56 -13.39 -20.01 1.47
CA THR A 56 -14.15 -20.63 0.36
C THR A 56 -13.61 -22.02 0.03
N ILE A 57 -12.29 -22.21 -0.05
CA ILE A 57 -11.65 -23.51 -0.29
C ILE A 57 -11.98 -24.49 0.83
N ILE A 58 -11.89 -24.05 2.09
CA ILE A 58 -12.27 -24.86 3.24
C ILE A 58 -13.74 -25.26 3.14
N GLY A 59 -14.63 -24.30 2.91
CA GLY A 59 -16.06 -24.57 2.73
C GLY A 59 -16.35 -25.55 1.59
N PHE A 60 -15.61 -25.47 0.47
CA PHE A 60 -15.75 -26.38 -0.66
C PHE A 60 -15.33 -27.82 -0.31
N ILE A 61 -14.20 -27.98 0.37
CA ILE A 61 -13.74 -29.30 0.83
C ILE A 61 -14.75 -29.90 1.80
N LEU A 62 -15.26 -29.10 2.75
CA LEU A 62 -16.29 -29.57 3.68
C LEU A 62 -17.59 -29.93 2.97
N ASP A 63 -18.07 -29.10 2.04
CA ASP A 63 -19.29 -29.41 1.28
C ASP A 63 -19.16 -30.74 0.53
N ASN A 64 -17.98 -31.02 -0.03
CA ASN A 64 -17.71 -32.29 -0.71
C ASN A 64 -17.61 -33.50 0.24
N TRP A 65 -17.14 -33.30 1.49
CA TRP A 65 -17.05 -34.38 2.49
C TRP A 65 -18.38 -34.73 3.14
N PHE A 66 -19.20 -33.72 3.45
CA PHE A 66 -20.50 -33.92 4.08
C PHE A 66 -21.64 -34.13 3.05
N GLY A 67 -21.34 -34.04 1.76
CA GLY A 67 -22.34 -34.08 0.69
C GLY A 67 -23.35 -32.93 0.80
N THR A 68 -22.98 -31.86 1.51
CA THR A 68 -23.82 -30.69 1.64
C THR A 68 -23.79 -29.93 0.32
N LYS A 69 -24.99 -29.57 -0.16
CA LYS A 69 -25.19 -28.52 -1.19
C LYS A 69 -24.41 -27.26 -0.76
N PRO A 70 -24.08 -26.28 -1.65
CA PRO A 70 -23.06 -25.23 -1.43
C PRO A 70 -23.37 -24.25 -0.29
N ILE A 71 -23.60 -24.76 0.91
CA ILE A 71 -24.08 -24.11 2.12
C ILE A 71 -22.87 -23.84 2.99
N LEU A 72 -21.97 -24.81 3.17
CA LEU A 72 -20.75 -24.58 3.94
C LEU A 72 -19.83 -23.61 3.18
N ILE A 73 -19.76 -23.66 1.85
CA ILE A 73 -19.09 -22.62 1.05
C ILE A 73 -19.62 -21.22 1.38
N ILE A 74 -20.94 -21.03 1.41
CA ILE A 74 -21.56 -19.73 1.71
C ILE A 74 -21.23 -19.29 3.14
N VAL A 75 -21.38 -20.19 4.11
CA VAL A 75 -21.08 -19.89 5.51
C VAL A 75 -19.60 -19.53 5.69
N PHE A 76 -18.69 -20.37 5.19
CA PHE A 76 -17.25 -20.13 5.30
C PHE A 76 -16.77 -18.93 4.48
N PHE A 77 -17.45 -18.55 3.40
CA PHE A 77 -17.22 -17.29 2.71
C PHE A 77 -17.45 -16.09 3.64
N PHE A 78 -18.58 -16.06 4.38
CA PHE A 78 -18.83 -14.99 5.36
C PHE A 78 -17.82 -15.02 6.50
N PHE A 79 -17.45 -16.19 7.02
CA PHE A 79 -16.39 -16.30 8.02
C PHE A 79 -15.04 -15.76 7.49
N GLY A 80 -14.66 -16.14 6.26
CA GLY A 80 -13.46 -15.65 5.59
C GLY A 80 -13.48 -14.14 5.38
N ALA A 81 -14.61 -13.58 4.92
CA ALA A 81 -14.79 -12.14 4.78
C ALA A 81 -14.70 -11.41 6.12
N THR A 82 -15.35 -11.93 7.16
CA THR A 82 -15.33 -11.33 8.51
C THR A 82 -13.91 -11.35 9.08
N ALA A 83 -13.21 -12.48 8.97
CA ALA A 83 -11.81 -12.61 9.39
C ALA A 83 -10.88 -11.66 8.60
N GLY A 84 -11.08 -11.57 7.27
CA GLY A 84 -10.35 -10.65 6.41
C GLY A 84 -10.54 -9.19 6.81
N ILE A 85 -11.79 -8.76 7.02
CA ILE A 85 -12.11 -7.39 7.46
C ILE A 85 -11.45 -7.09 8.82
N VAL A 86 -11.53 -8.01 9.78
CA VAL A 86 -10.89 -7.84 11.10
C VAL A 86 -9.37 -7.69 10.97
N ASN A 87 -8.71 -8.48 10.12
CA ASN A 87 -7.28 -8.36 9.87
C ASN A 87 -6.92 -7.02 9.22
N VAL A 88 -7.66 -6.60 8.20
CA VAL A 88 -7.46 -5.30 7.53
C VAL A 88 -7.63 -4.14 8.50
N VAL A 89 -8.69 -4.14 9.32
CA VAL A 89 -8.92 -3.09 10.31
C VAL A 89 -7.80 -3.07 11.35
N LYS A 90 -7.32 -4.24 11.80
CA LYS A 90 -6.20 -4.35 12.73
C LYS A 90 -4.91 -3.83 12.11
N ALA A 91 -4.64 -4.13 10.84
CA ALA A 91 -3.49 -3.62 10.11
C ALA A 91 -3.55 -2.10 9.91
N ALA A 92 -4.70 -1.56 9.52
CA ALA A 92 -4.91 -0.12 9.40
C ALA A 92 -4.72 0.61 10.74
N ARG A 93 -5.22 0.05 11.85
CA ARG A 93 -5.02 0.60 13.20
C ARG A 93 -3.54 0.58 13.62
N ARG A 94 -2.79 -0.46 13.27
CA ARG A 94 -1.34 -0.51 13.53
C ARG A 94 -0.60 0.59 12.79
N MET A 95 -0.90 0.75 11.50
CA MET A 95 -0.32 1.82 10.68
C MET A 95 -0.62 3.22 11.23
N GLN A 96 -1.81 3.45 11.80
CA GLN A 96 -2.12 4.72 12.46
C GLN A 96 -1.35 4.92 13.76
N LYS A 97 -1.12 3.85 14.53
CA LYS A 97 -0.41 3.89 15.80
C LYS A 97 1.07 4.17 15.62
N ASP A 98 1.66 3.66 14.53
CA ASP A 98 3.07 3.88 14.18
C ASP A 98 3.35 5.31 13.68
N ILE A 99 2.31 6.08 13.34
CA ILE A 99 2.40 7.48 12.88
C ILE A 99 2.32 8.48 14.06
N LYS A 100 1.84 8.07 15.24
CA LYS A 100 1.66 8.92 16.43
C LYS A 100 2.79 8.75 17.42
#